data_AF-A0A6P3Z3W9-F1
#
_entry.id   AF-A0A6P3Z3W9-F1
#
_cell.length_a   1.000
_cell.length_b   1.000
_cell.length_c   1.000
_cell.angle_alpha   90.00
_cell.angle_beta   90.00
_cell.angle_gamma   90.00
#
_symmetry.space_group_name_H-M   'P 1'
#
loop_
_entity.id
_entity.type
_entity.pdbx_description
1 polymer ?
#
loop_
_entity_poly.entity_id
_entity_poly.type
_entity_poly.pdbx_seq_one_letter_code
_entity_poly.pdbx_strand_id
1 'polypeptide(L)'
;LQDHNLTAKEAYQFFVLRAQDIAISQNWTPVNWLGPGVCPKVVAKGFRCIFSNQGVWYLDHLDVPWEGFYTAEPLEGIDDASERKLVLGGEVCMWGETADTSDVQQTIWPRAAVAAERLWSRREALSTGNITLTVLPRLQYFRCLLNRRGVQAAPVTNKYARRPPTGPGSCYEQ
;
A
#
# COMPACT_ATOMS: atom_id res chain seq x y z
N LEU A 1 23.37 28.47 -0.15
CA LEU A 1 24.24 27.36 -0.65
C LEU A 1 25.69 27.80 -0.70
N GLN A 2 26.00 28.84 -1.50
CA GLN A 2 27.35 29.42 -1.58
C GLN A 2 27.81 30.05 -0.25
N ASP A 3 26.90 30.74 0.47
CA ASP A 3 27.24 31.41 1.74
C ASP A 3 27.53 30.46 2.92
N HIS A 4 27.17 29.18 2.80
CA HIS A 4 27.37 28.17 3.84
C HIS A 4 28.33 27.05 3.42
N ASN A 5 28.96 27.18 2.23
CA ASN A 5 29.87 26.18 1.67
C ASN A 5 29.28 24.75 1.64
N LEU A 6 27.99 24.62 1.33
CA LEU A 6 27.29 23.33 1.23
C LEU A 6 27.04 22.95 -0.22
N THR A 7 27.24 21.67 -0.54
CA THR A 7 26.72 21.06 -1.77
C THR A 7 25.19 21.00 -1.75
N ALA A 8 24.58 20.82 -2.92
CA ALA A 8 23.13 20.63 -3.02
C ALA A 8 22.64 19.43 -2.21
N LYS A 9 23.41 18.34 -2.16
CA LYS A 9 23.08 17.13 -1.40
C LYS A 9 23.10 17.39 0.11
N GLU A 10 24.12 18.08 0.61
CA GLU A 10 24.24 18.41 2.03
C GLU A 10 23.13 19.38 2.47
N ALA A 11 22.82 20.36 1.63
CA ALA A 11 21.73 21.30 1.91
C ALA A 11 20.36 20.61 1.92
N TYR A 12 20.11 19.68 0.99
CA TYR A 12 18.89 18.88 0.98
C TYR A 12 18.79 18.02 2.24
N GLN A 13 19.88 17.33 2.61
CA GLN A 13 19.93 16.54 3.84
C GLN A 13 19.67 17.39 5.08
N PHE A 14 20.31 18.56 5.19
CA PHE A 14 20.08 19.50 6.29
C PHE A 14 18.60 19.91 6.39
N PHE A 15 18.00 20.30 5.26
CA PHE A 15 16.59 20.70 5.22
C PHE A 15 15.66 19.57 5.66
N VAL A 16 15.85 18.36 5.11
CA VAL A 16 15.02 17.19 5.44
C VAL A 16 15.17 16.82 6.92
N LEU A 17 16.38 16.74 7.44
CA LEU A 17 16.62 16.41 8.85
C LEU A 17 16.01 17.47 9.77
N ARG A 18 16.15 18.75 9.43
CA ARG A 18 15.55 19.83 10.24
C ARG A 18 14.03 19.77 10.24
N ALA A 19 13.40 19.49 9.09
CA ALA A 19 11.96 19.32 8.99
C ALA A 19 11.48 18.08 9.79
N GLN A 20 12.22 16.98 9.72
CA GLN A 20 11.94 15.77 10.49
C GLN A 20 12.03 16.01 12.00
N ASP A 21 13.07 16.72 12.47
CA ASP A 21 13.22 17.08 13.88
C ASP A 21 12.01 17.89 14.39
N ILE A 22 11.56 18.86 13.59
CA ILE A 22 10.38 19.67 13.92
C ILE A 22 9.12 18.79 13.98
N ALA A 23 8.91 17.91 13.00
CA ALA A 23 7.77 17.01 12.96
C ALA A 23 7.76 16.04 14.16
N ILE A 24 8.90 15.44 14.48
CA ILE A 24 9.06 14.52 15.62
C ILE A 24 8.83 15.26 16.94
N SER A 25 9.30 16.51 17.07
CA SER A 25 9.04 17.34 18.26
C SER A 25 7.56 17.60 18.52
N GLN A 26 6.73 17.55 17.46
CA GLN A 26 5.28 17.67 17.51
C GLN A 26 4.56 16.32 17.58
N ASN A 27 5.30 15.22 17.81
CA ASN A 27 4.79 13.86 17.83
C ASN A 27 4.10 13.45 16.49
N TRP A 28 4.57 13.99 15.37
CA TRP A 28 4.14 13.57 14.03
C TRP A 28 4.92 12.34 13.58
N THR A 29 4.28 11.48 12.79
CA THR A 29 4.90 10.25 12.25
C THR A 29 5.16 10.45 10.75
N PRO A 30 6.42 10.49 10.31
CA PRO A 30 6.74 10.53 8.89
C PRO A 30 6.27 9.26 8.18
N VAL A 31 5.60 9.45 7.04
CA VAL A 31 5.24 8.34 6.14
C VAL A 31 6.41 8.12 5.18
N ASN A 32 6.91 6.89 5.12
CA ASN A 32 7.97 6.52 4.21
C ASN A 32 7.47 5.47 3.23
N TRP A 33 7.74 5.70 1.94
CA TRP A 33 7.13 4.93 0.86
C TRP A 33 8.14 4.28 -0.09
N LEU A 34 9.39 4.74 -0.09
CA LEU A 34 10.38 4.36 -1.09
C LEU A 34 10.98 2.97 -0.80
N GLY A 35 10.36 1.95 -1.40
CA GLY A 35 10.85 0.58 -1.42
C GLY A 35 10.66 -0.22 -0.12
N PRO A 36 11.09 -1.49 -0.11
CA PRO A 36 10.96 -2.36 1.06
C PRO A 36 11.97 -2.04 2.16
N GLY A 37 11.71 -2.52 3.37
CA GLY A 37 12.66 -2.48 4.48
C GLY A 37 12.83 -1.11 5.15
N VAL A 38 11.99 -0.12 4.83
CA VAL A 38 12.04 1.18 5.50
C VAL A 38 11.48 1.10 6.93
N CYS A 39 10.31 0.50 7.13
CA CYS A 39 9.74 0.36 8.48
C CYS A 39 10.69 -0.34 9.46
N PRO A 40 11.33 -1.48 9.13
CA PRO A 40 12.36 -2.10 10.00
C PRO A 40 13.44 -1.12 10.46
N LYS A 41 13.97 -0.31 9.56
CA LYS A 41 15.02 0.68 9.90
C LYS A 41 14.48 1.80 10.80
N VAL A 42 13.24 2.22 10.59
CA VAL A 42 12.58 3.29 11.35
C VAL A 42 12.28 2.83 12.77
N VAL A 43 11.69 1.64 12.94
CA VAL A 43 11.33 1.11 14.25
C VAL A 43 12.55 0.70 15.08
N ALA A 44 13.62 0.21 14.44
CA ALA A 44 14.91 -0.07 15.11
C ALA A 44 15.59 1.19 15.65
N LYS A 45 15.16 2.38 15.21
CA LYS A 45 15.58 3.68 15.75
C LYS A 45 14.59 4.25 16.77
N GLY A 46 13.55 3.49 17.14
CA GLY A 46 12.54 3.89 18.12
C GLY A 46 11.44 4.80 17.57
N PHE A 47 11.37 5.00 16.25
CA PHE A 47 10.33 5.83 15.63
C PHE A 47 9.13 5.00 15.17
N ARG A 48 7.96 5.64 15.16
CA ARG A 48 6.73 5.05 14.62
C ARG A 48 6.78 4.96 13.09
N CYS A 49 6.15 3.95 12.51
CA CYS A 49 6.07 3.77 11.06
C CYS A 49 4.64 3.56 10.59
N ILE A 50 4.32 4.12 9.42
CA ILE A 50 3.16 3.76 8.60
C ILE A 50 3.73 3.10 7.33
N PHE A 51 3.35 1.86 7.07
CA PHE A 51 3.84 1.12 5.91
C PHE A 51 3.11 1.58 4.64
N SER A 52 3.86 2.10 3.67
CA SER A 52 3.33 2.63 2.39
C SER A 52 4.25 2.25 1.23
N ASN A 53 4.68 0.98 1.16
CA ASN A 53 5.70 0.55 0.18
C ASN A 53 5.19 0.68 -1.26
N GLN A 54 5.82 1.58 -2.02
CA GLN A 54 5.52 1.85 -3.43
C GLN A 54 5.53 0.59 -4.31
N GLY A 55 6.41 -0.38 -4.03
CA GLY A 55 6.54 -1.57 -4.87
C GLY A 55 5.29 -2.47 -4.87
N VAL A 56 4.42 -2.35 -3.86
CA VAL A 56 3.27 -3.25 -3.67
C VAL A 56 1.96 -2.54 -3.34
N TRP A 57 1.99 -1.38 -2.67
CA TRP A 57 0.79 -0.69 -2.17
C TRP A 57 0.50 0.64 -2.87
N TYR A 58 1.13 0.92 -4.01
CA TYR A 58 0.73 2.00 -4.90
C TYR A 58 -0.26 1.48 -5.95
N LEU A 59 -1.48 2.01 -5.94
CA LEU A 59 -2.58 1.65 -6.81
C LEU A 59 -2.41 2.20 -8.23
N ASP A 60 -1.68 3.28 -8.42
CA ASP A 60 -1.32 3.81 -9.74
C ASP A 60 -0.31 2.92 -10.49
N HIS A 61 0.40 2.03 -9.79
CA HIS A 61 1.17 0.96 -10.42
C HIS A 61 0.21 -0.13 -10.93
N LEU A 62 -0.23 0.01 -12.19
CA LEU A 62 -1.24 -0.86 -12.78
C LEU A 62 -0.76 -2.30 -13.03
N ASP A 63 0.55 -2.53 -13.05
CA ASP A 63 1.19 -3.83 -13.26
C ASP A 63 1.31 -4.67 -11.97
N VAL A 64 0.97 -4.11 -10.81
CA VAL A 64 0.93 -4.83 -9.54
C VAL A 64 -0.46 -5.41 -9.31
N PRO A 65 -0.63 -6.74 -9.38
CA PRO A 65 -1.92 -7.39 -9.21
C PRO A 65 -2.27 -7.53 -7.72
N TRP A 66 -3.51 -7.92 -7.42
CA TRP A 66 -4.02 -7.97 -6.05
C TRP A 66 -3.22 -8.92 -5.14
N GLU A 67 -2.59 -9.97 -5.69
CA GLU A 67 -1.76 -10.91 -4.95
C GLU A 67 -0.62 -10.18 -4.25
N GLY A 68 0.07 -9.26 -4.95
CA GLY A 68 1.17 -8.47 -4.38
C GLY A 68 0.70 -7.57 -3.23
N PHE A 69 -0.48 -6.97 -3.36
CA PHE A 69 -1.09 -6.18 -2.29
C PHE A 69 -1.44 -7.05 -1.08
N TYR A 70 -1.97 -8.26 -1.31
CA TYR A 70 -2.38 -9.18 -0.24
C TYR A 70 -1.19 -9.77 0.50
N THR A 71 -0.09 -10.12 -0.19
CA THR A 71 1.08 -10.78 0.42
C THR A 71 2.05 -9.82 1.07
N ALA A 72 1.96 -8.52 0.78
CA ALA A 72 2.76 -7.51 1.46
C ALA A 72 2.51 -7.53 2.98
N GLU A 73 3.58 -7.62 3.76
CA GLU A 73 3.51 -7.76 5.22
C GLU A 73 4.18 -6.55 5.89
N PRO A 74 3.40 -5.66 6.54
CA PRO A 74 3.94 -4.47 7.20
C PRO A 74 4.99 -4.73 8.29
N LEU A 75 5.01 -5.92 8.89
CA LEU A 75 6.03 -6.29 9.89
C LEU A 75 7.17 -7.15 9.33
N GLU A 76 7.30 -7.26 8.00
CA GLU A 76 8.39 -7.99 7.36
C GLU A 76 9.75 -7.42 7.81
N GLY A 77 10.63 -8.29 8.29
CA GLY A 77 11.96 -7.90 8.80
C GLY A 77 11.96 -7.22 10.17
N ILE A 78 10.86 -7.29 10.93
CA ILE A 78 10.76 -6.78 12.32
C ILE A 78 10.53 -7.96 13.27
N ASP A 79 11.59 -8.42 13.93
CA ASP A 79 11.51 -9.58 14.83
C ASP A 79 11.14 -9.19 16.26
N ASP A 80 11.60 -8.03 16.73
CA ASP A 80 11.38 -7.57 18.10
C ASP A 80 9.92 -7.17 18.33
N ALA A 81 9.31 -7.72 19.39
CA ALA A 81 7.90 -7.50 19.69
C ALA A 81 7.59 -6.06 20.15
N SER A 82 8.56 -5.35 20.73
CA SER A 82 8.42 -3.94 21.09
C SER A 82 8.51 -3.03 19.86
N GLU A 83 9.39 -3.35 18.91
CA GLU A 83 9.50 -2.64 17.64
C GLU A 83 8.26 -2.82 16.76
N ARG A 84 7.66 -4.03 16.75
CA ARG A 84 6.40 -4.29 16.04
C ARG A 84 5.27 -3.35 16.47
N LYS A 85 5.24 -2.92 17.75
CA LYS A 85 4.23 -1.98 18.27
C LYS A 85 4.39 -0.56 17.73
N LEU A 86 5.56 -0.23 17.18
CA LEU A 86 5.81 1.07 16.55
C LEU A 86 5.26 1.14 15.12
N VAL A 87 4.93 0.01 14.50
CA VAL A 87 4.20 -0.02 13.23
C VAL A 87 2.72 0.23 13.50
N LEU A 88 2.23 1.39 13.08
CA LEU A 88 0.85 1.83 13.35
C LEU A 88 -0.18 1.19 12.41
N GLY A 89 0.30 0.59 11.32
CA GLY A 89 -0.50 0.06 10.24
C GLY A 89 0.14 0.42 8.91
N GLY A 90 -0.68 0.71 7.92
CA GLY A 90 -0.20 1.19 6.64
C GLY A 90 -1.32 1.71 5.76
N GLU A 91 -0.95 2.11 4.55
CA GLU A 91 -1.82 2.79 3.62
C GLU A 91 -1.51 2.38 2.19
N VAL A 92 -2.53 2.41 1.34
CA VAL A 92 -2.37 2.31 -0.10
C VAL A 92 -2.48 3.71 -0.71
N CYS A 93 -1.62 4.03 -1.67
CA CYS A 93 -1.63 5.33 -2.33
C CYS A 93 -2.21 5.20 -3.73
N MET A 94 -3.05 6.15 -4.13
CA MET A 94 -3.49 6.29 -5.51
C MET A 94 -3.00 7.65 -5.98
N TRP A 95 -1.90 7.67 -6.72
CA TRP A 95 -1.39 8.91 -7.32
C TRP A 95 -2.17 9.26 -8.60
N GLY A 96 -2.40 10.56 -8.79
CA GLY A 96 -3.38 11.08 -9.76
C GLY A 96 -2.84 11.39 -11.15
N GLU A 97 -1.57 11.11 -11.46
CA GLU A 97 -0.92 11.50 -12.72
C GLU A 97 -1.64 10.93 -13.95
N THR A 98 -2.22 9.74 -13.79
CA THR A 98 -2.97 9.08 -14.85
C THR A 98 -4.40 8.75 -14.43
N ALA A 99 -4.88 9.19 -13.26
CA ALA A 99 -6.20 8.83 -12.75
C ALA A 99 -7.09 10.07 -12.63
N ASP A 100 -8.35 9.95 -13.05
CA ASP A 100 -9.35 10.99 -12.87
C ASP A 100 -10.73 10.40 -12.51
N THR A 101 -11.78 11.22 -12.54
CA THR A 101 -13.14 10.76 -12.21
C THR A 101 -13.66 9.64 -13.10
N SER A 102 -13.08 9.44 -14.29
CA SER A 102 -13.50 8.39 -15.23
C SER A 102 -12.98 7.00 -14.86
N ASP A 103 -11.87 6.90 -14.11
CA ASP A 103 -11.18 5.63 -13.88
C ASP A 103 -10.65 5.42 -12.44
N VAL A 104 -10.78 6.42 -11.55
CA VAL A 104 -10.26 6.36 -10.17
C VAL A 104 -10.82 5.15 -9.40
N GLN A 105 -12.11 4.86 -9.52
CA GLN A 105 -12.72 3.74 -8.80
C GLN A 105 -12.19 2.38 -9.28
N GLN A 106 -12.00 2.23 -10.60
CA GLN A 106 -11.47 1.01 -11.21
C GLN A 106 -9.98 0.82 -10.93
N THR A 107 -9.28 1.91 -10.61
CA THR A 107 -7.88 1.88 -10.17
C THR A 107 -7.78 1.39 -8.72
N ILE A 108 -8.60 1.97 -7.84
CA ILE A 108 -8.58 1.69 -6.40
C ILE A 108 -9.12 0.29 -6.11
N TRP A 109 -10.28 -0.05 -6.68
CA TRP A 109 -11.01 -1.26 -6.37
C TRP A 109 -10.84 -2.32 -7.46
N PRO A 110 -10.61 -3.59 -7.08
CA PRO A 110 -10.75 -4.14 -5.72
C PRO A 110 -9.43 -4.25 -4.95
N ARG A 111 -8.30 -3.79 -5.49
CA ARG A 111 -6.96 -3.95 -4.87
C ARG A 111 -6.84 -3.30 -3.48
N ALA A 112 -7.47 -2.16 -3.24
CA ALA A 112 -7.49 -1.57 -1.90
C ALA A 112 -8.18 -2.48 -0.85
N ALA A 113 -9.13 -3.34 -1.26
CA ALA A 113 -9.82 -4.25 -0.36
C ALA A 113 -8.90 -5.33 0.23
N VAL A 114 -7.93 -5.82 -0.55
CA VAL A 114 -7.00 -6.85 -0.06
C VAL A 114 -5.98 -6.28 0.92
N ALA A 115 -5.53 -5.04 0.71
CA ALA A 115 -4.72 -4.33 1.69
C ALA A 115 -5.51 -4.04 2.97
N ALA A 116 -6.80 -3.69 2.85
CA ALA A 116 -7.69 -3.53 4.00
C ALA A 116 -7.83 -4.83 4.80
N GLU A 117 -7.98 -5.99 4.14
CA GLU A 117 -8.02 -7.27 4.83
C GLU A 117 -6.72 -7.57 5.59
N ARG A 118 -5.56 -7.28 4.99
CA ARG A 118 -4.23 -7.43 5.60
C ARG A 118 -4.05 -6.56 6.84
N LEU A 119 -4.55 -5.32 6.81
CA LEU A 119 -4.43 -4.35 7.90
C LEU A 119 -5.46 -4.57 9.02
N TRP A 120 -6.61 -5.16 8.70
CA TRP A 120 -7.70 -5.35 9.66
C TRP A 120 -7.67 -6.72 10.34
N SER A 121 -7.36 -7.77 9.58
CA SER A 121 -7.46 -9.14 10.08
C SER A 121 -6.29 -9.48 10.99
N ARG A 122 -6.55 -10.33 11.97
CA ARG A 122 -5.47 -10.97 12.74
C ARG A 122 -4.58 -11.76 11.80
N ARG A 123 -3.26 -11.74 12.03
CA ARG A 123 -2.29 -12.39 11.16
C ARG A 123 -2.58 -13.87 10.97
N GLU A 124 -3.02 -14.55 12.02
CA GLU A 124 -3.33 -15.99 12.00
C GLU A 124 -4.59 -16.32 11.18
N ALA A 125 -5.45 -15.33 10.92
CA ALA A 125 -6.64 -15.48 10.09
C ALA A 125 -6.35 -15.25 8.60
N LEU A 126 -5.18 -14.71 8.26
CA LEU A 126 -4.79 -14.48 6.88
C LEU A 126 -4.36 -15.80 6.24
N SER A 127 -4.86 -16.07 5.04
CA SER A 127 -4.50 -17.29 4.31
C SER A 127 -3.00 -17.39 4.06
N THR A 128 -2.38 -18.43 4.62
CA THR A 128 -1.01 -18.85 4.33
C THR A 128 -1.07 -20.06 3.37
N GLY A 129 -0.64 -19.90 2.11
CA GLY A 129 -0.68 -20.98 1.11
C GLY A 129 -1.19 -20.49 -0.24
N ASN A 130 -1.98 -21.33 -0.94
CA ASN A 130 -2.53 -20.97 -2.24
C ASN A 130 -3.68 -19.96 -2.11
N ILE A 131 -3.34 -18.67 -2.12
CA ILE A 131 -4.28 -17.55 -2.00
C ILE A 131 -5.31 -17.48 -3.13
N THR A 132 -5.01 -18.07 -4.30
CA THR A 132 -5.97 -18.17 -5.41
C THR A 132 -7.16 -19.06 -5.04
N LEU A 133 -7.00 -20.03 -4.14
CA LEU A 133 -8.12 -20.88 -3.71
C LEU A 133 -8.89 -20.29 -2.53
N THR A 134 -8.24 -19.49 -1.68
CA THR A 134 -8.80 -19.07 -0.38
C THR A 134 -9.20 -17.59 -0.33
N VAL A 135 -8.54 -16.73 -1.11
CA VAL A 135 -8.75 -15.26 -1.12
C VAL A 135 -9.54 -14.86 -2.36
N LEU A 136 -9.17 -15.38 -3.54
CA LEU A 136 -9.80 -14.99 -4.81
C LEU A 136 -11.34 -15.12 -4.80
N PRO A 137 -11.96 -16.23 -4.31
CA PRO A 137 -13.43 -16.33 -4.31
C PRO A 137 -14.10 -15.25 -3.46
N ARG A 138 -13.48 -14.88 -2.32
CA ARG A 138 -13.99 -13.82 -1.42
C ARG A 138 -13.82 -12.44 -2.05
N LEU A 139 -12.69 -12.22 -2.73
CA LEU A 139 -12.42 -10.97 -3.43
C LEU A 139 -13.35 -10.77 -4.62
N GLN A 140 -13.60 -11.81 -5.42
CA GLN A 140 -14.59 -11.80 -6.51
C GLN A 140 -15.99 -11.49 -5.99
N TYR A 141 -16.40 -12.12 -4.88
CA TYR A 141 -17.65 -11.80 -4.22
C TYR A 141 -17.73 -10.33 -3.77
N PHE A 142 -16.68 -9.82 -3.12
CA PHE A 142 -16.63 -8.44 -2.66
C PHE A 142 -16.66 -7.44 -3.83
N ARG A 143 -15.95 -7.72 -4.92
CA ARG A 143 -15.99 -6.93 -6.17
C ARG A 143 -17.42 -6.86 -6.73
N CYS A 144 -18.12 -7.99 -6.82
CA CYS A 144 -19.52 -8.01 -7.24
C CYS A 144 -20.42 -7.17 -6.32
N LEU A 145 -20.18 -7.23 -4.99
CA LEU A 145 -20.92 -6.41 -4.02
C LEU A 145 -20.67 -4.92 -4.21
N LEU A 146 -19.42 -4.51 -4.47
CA LEU A 146 -19.07 -3.12 -4.79
C LEU A 146 -19.81 -2.63 -6.03
N ASN A 147 -19.79 -3.42 -7.11
CA ASN A 147 -20.48 -3.09 -8.35
C ASN A 147 -22.00 -2.93 -8.14
N ARG A 148 -22.63 -3.82 -7.36
CA ARG A 148 -24.06 -3.71 -6.98
C ARG A 148 -24.39 -2.46 -6.18
N ARG A 149 -23.40 -1.89 -5.49
CA ARG A 149 -23.51 -0.65 -4.69
C ARG A 149 -23.11 0.61 -5.48
N GLY A 150 -22.83 0.48 -6.78
CA GLY A 150 -22.45 1.62 -7.63
C GLY A 150 -20.97 2.01 -7.54
N VAL A 151 -20.12 1.19 -6.91
CA VAL A 151 -18.66 1.36 -6.93
C VAL A 151 -18.10 0.55 -8.09
N GLN A 152 -17.52 1.21 -9.08
CA GLN A 152 -17.02 0.60 -10.31
C GLN A 152 -15.68 -0.11 -10.08
N ALA A 153 -15.72 -1.34 -9.55
CA ALA A 153 -14.53 -2.13 -9.29
C ALA A 153 -14.06 -2.90 -10.53
N ALA A 154 -12.76 -2.80 -10.83
CA ALA A 154 -12.15 -3.48 -11.96
C ALA A 154 -12.22 -5.02 -11.84
N PRO A 155 -12.09 -5.76 -12.96
CA PRO A 155 -11.93 -7.21 -12.95
C PRO A 155 -10.78 -7.65 -12.04
N VAL A 156 -10.97 -8.74 -11.30
CA VAL A 156 -9.96 -9.25 -10.34
C VAL A 156 -8.85 -10.01 -11.07
N THR A 157 -9.18 -10.71 -12.15
CA THR A 157 -8.29 -11.66 -12.84
C THR A 157 -7.39 -11.02 -13.90
N ASN A 158 -7.54 -9.71 -14.12
CA ASN A 158 -6.73 -8.98 -15.07
C ASN A 158 -5.28 -8.84 -14.59
N LYS A 159 -4.33 -9.10 -15.49
CA LYS A 159 -2.90 -8.86 -15.22
C LYS A 159 -2.59 -7.40 -14.92
N TYR A 160 -3.19 -6.49 -15.68
CA TYR A 160 -3.07 -5.05 -15.47
C TYR A 160 -4.37 -4.49 -14.91
N ALA A 161 -4.30 -3.70 -13.84
CA ALA A 161 -5.43 -2.99 -13.30
C ALA A 161 -5.98 -1.96 -14.30
N ARG A 162 -7.21 -1.48 -14.05
CA ARG A 162 -7.89 -0.49 -14.91
C ARG A 162 -8.04 -0.92 -16.37
N ARG A 163 -8.09 -2.23 -16.62
CA ARG A 163 -8.39 -2.80 -17.94
C ARG A 163 -9.80 -3.36 -17.97
N PRO A 164 -10.47 -3.33 -19.14
CA PRO A 164 -11.73 -4.05 -19.31
C PRO A 164 -11.51 -5.56 -19.12
N PRO A 165 -12.59 -6.34 -18.89
CA PRO A 165 -12.49 -7.80 -18.88
C PRO A 165 -11.86 -8.35 -20.17
N THR A 166 -11.08 -9.41 -20.06
CA THR A 166 -10.45 -10.09 -21.21
C THR A 166 -11.44 -10.90 -22.05
N GLY A 167 -12.65 -11.15 -21.53
CA GLY A 167 -13.69 -11.91 -22.19
C GLY A 167 -15.07 -11.72 -21.54
N PRO A 168 -16.10 -12.37 -22.10
CA PRO A 168 -17.42 -12.40 -21.49
C PRO A 168 -17.38 -13.16 -20.16
N GLY A 169 -18.29 -12.84 -19.25
CA GLY A 169 -18.39 -13.53 -17.97
C GLY A 169 -19.17 -12.73 -16.95
N SER A 170 -19.51 -13.38 -15.83
CA SER A 170 -20.09 -12.69 -14.70
C SER A 170 -19.02 -11.87 -13.95
N CYS A 171 -19.44 -11.00 -13.03
CA CYS A 171 -18.49 -10.30 -12.15
C CYS A 171 -17.66 -11.26 -11.27
N TYR A 172 -18.10 -12.51 -11.10
CA TYR A 172 -17.38 -13.55 -10.36
C TYR A 172 -16.31 -14.25 -11.20
N GLU A 173 -16.33 -14.10 -12.52
CA GLU A 173 -15.38 -14.73 -13.44
C GLU A 173 -14.38 -13.74 -14.04
N GLN A 174 -14.64 -12.44 -13.85
CA GLN A 174 -13.84 -11.32 -14.33
C GLN A 174 -12.97 -10.71 -13.23
#